data_AF-A0A528FL53-F1
#
_entry.id   AF-A0A528FL53-F1
#
_cell.length_a   1.000
_cell.length_b   1.000
_cell.length_c   1.000
_cell.angle_alpha   90.00
_cell.angle_beta   90.00
_cell.angle_gamma   90.00
#
_symmetry.space_group_name_H-M   'P 1'
#
loop_
_entity.id
_entity.type
_entity.pdbx_description
1 polymer ?
#
loop_
_entity_poly.entity_id
_entity_poly.type
_entity_poly.pdbx_seq_one_letter_code
_entity_poly.pdbx_strand_id
1 'polypeptide(L)'
;MAQTQTFNGRRRVRKFFGKIPEVAEMPNLIEVQKASYDQFLMVEEPKGGRPDEGLQAVFKSVFPISDFSGSSMLEFVKYEFEAPKFDVDECRQRDLTYAAPLKVTLRLIVFDIDEDTGAKSIKDIKEQDVYMGDMPLMTLNGTFIVNGTERVIVSQMHRSPGVFFDHDKGKSHSSGKLLFAARVIPYRGSWLDIEFDSKDVVHARIDRRRKIPVTSLLMALGMDGEEILSTFYNKITYKRAGDHWRIPFNVERFRGLKAVGDLIDADTNEVVVEAGKPPVIDGTLEHRMRVGCGSATIGMFATQWRGLVDEVVVVDDHITGVVSEHQAGKVLGWQETGIKIIGRRSTPGRYFKVSEPGLGWGGTSISDPLSILGEWNAKKGARPGLSLLMVSTTGEQFAYYELDDELKPVQKPFPERLQKSVGLIEDNCEPALCTVLFVGGAGGSLRAGVTENPVNLTRSVQGLTTYVTVGGAPVYVWPGGGITLMVDVTRVPENAFGYVPTPALVAPIEFTLRRDDYVRLGGYEAEIRSVDDILAKGGEYLNPRRGTAAPARNPWPPLAQLRRAAGKEAG
;
A
#
# COMPACT_ATOMS: atom_id res chain seq x y z
N MET A 1 12.76 52.30 -24.02
CA MET A 1 14.19 52.57 -23.74
C MET A 1 15.00 51.85 -24.80
N ALA A 2 15.99 52.54 -25.36
CA ALA A 2 16.73 52.12 -26.55
C ALA A 2 17.56 50.86 -26.27
N GLN A 3 17.43 49.85 -27.13
CA GLN A 3 18.36 48.72 -27.17
C GLN A 3 19.72 49.25 -27.59
N THR A 4 20.70 49.16 -26.69
CA THR A 4 22.10 49.51 -26.95
C THR A 4 22.60 48.68 -28.14
N GLN A 5 22.73 49.30 -29.30
CA GLN A 5 23.26 48.66 -30.50
C GLN A 5 24.78 48.52 -30.34
N THR A 6 25.26 47.35 -29.96
CA THR A 6 26.68 47.01 -29.96
C THR A 6 27.18 46.95 -31.41
N PHE A 7 28.03 47.92 -31.78
CA PHE A 7 28.55 48.09 -33.13
C PHE A 7 29.70 47.10 -33.40
N ASN A 8 29.36 45.83 -33.68
CA ASN A 8 30.34 44.80 -34.05
C ASN A 8 30.68 44.84 -35.55
N GLY A 9 31.27 45.93 -36.04
CA GLY A 9 32.06 46.03 -37.28
C GLY A 9 31.50 45.48 -38.62
N ARG A 10 30.27 44.96 -38.66
CA ARG A 10 29.65 44.32 -39.83
C ARG A 10 28.44 45.14 -40.28
N ARG A 11 28.46 45.57 -41.55
CA ARG A 11 27.48 46.43 -42.26
C ARG A 11 26.02 45.94 -42.33
N ARG A 12 25.60 44.93 -41.56
CA ARG A 12 24.30 44.27 -41.73
C ARG A 12 23.54 44.16 -40.40
N VAL A 13 22.49 44.96 -40.26
CA VAL A 13 21.55 44.90 -39.14
C VAL A 13 20.58 43.74 -39.35
N ARG A 14 20.44 42.86 -38.35
CA ARG A 14 19.47 41.77 -38.34
C ARG A 14 18.15 42.29 -37.77
N LYS A 15 17.06 42.19 -38.55
CA LYS A 15 15.71 42.52 -38.07
C LYS A 15 15.19 41.36 -37.20
N PHE A 16 14.88 41.64 -35.93
CA PHE A 16 14.29 40.68 -35.00
C PHE A 16 12.76 40.87 -34.97
N PHE A 17 12.00 39.77 -35.02
CA PHE A 17 10.53 39.78 -34.98
C PHE A 17 9.96 39.35 -33.61
N GLY A 18 10.84 39.01 -32.67
CA GLY A 18 10.46 38.63 -31.31
C GLY A 18 9.84 39.81 -30.57
N LYS A 19 8.66 39.60 -29.99
CA LYS A 19 7.93 40.63 -29.21
C LYS A 19 8.34 40.65 -27.73
N ILE A 20 8.91 39.56 -27.24
CA ILE A 20 9.35 39.41 -25.85
C ILE A 20 10.75 40.01 -25.72
N PRO A 21 10.98 40.96 -24.80
CA PRO A 21 12.31 41.50 -24.54
C PRO A 21 13.20 40.46 -23.87
N GLU A 22 14.49 40.44 -24.22
CA GLU A 22 15.50 39.61 -23.56
C GLU A 22 15.76 40.18 -22.16
N VAL A 23 15.41 39.38 -21.13
CA VAL A 23 15.45 39.81 -19.71
C VAL A 23 16.76 39.40 -19.04
N ALA A 24 17.47 38.43 -19.60
CA ALA A 24 18.77 37.96 -19.16
C ALA A 24 19.66 37.76 -20.37
N GLU A 25 20.93 38.13 -20.26
CA GLU A 25 21.91 37.90 -21.31
C GLU A 25 22.20 36.40 -21.47
N MET A 26 22.53 36.00 -22.71
CA MET A 26 22.90 34.63 -22.99
C MET A 26 24.17 34.24 -22.21
N PRO A 27 24.10 33.22 -21.33
CA PRO A 27 25.24 32.81 -20.54
C PRO A 27 26.31 32.17 -21.43
N ASN A 28 27.51 32.03 -20.89
CA ASN A 28 28.57 31.33 -21.59
C ASN A 28 28.24 29.83 -21.68
N LEU A 29 28.02 29.33 -22.90
CA LEU A 29 27.57 27.96 -23.15
C LEU A 29 28.57 26.88 -22.73
N ILE A 30 29.85 27.23 -22.56
CA ILE A 30 30.91 26.31 -22.10
C ILE A 30 31.28 26.52 -20.62
N GLU A 31 30.58 27.43 -19.92
CA GLU A 31 30.87 27.80 -18.54
C GLU A 31 30.81 26.60 -17.59
N VAL A 32 29.83 25.72 -17.77
CA VAL A 32 29.66 24.52 -16.93
C VAL A 32 30.93 23.65 -16.94
N GLN A 33 31.55 23.46 -18.11
CA GLN A 33 32.76 22.65 -18.24
C GLN A 33 33.96 23.35 -17.60
N LYS A 34 34.14 24.64 -17.91
CA LYS A 34 35.26 25.44 -17.38
C LYS A 34 35.18 25.57 -15.86
N ALA A 35 34.04 26.01 -15.34
CA ALA A 35 33.82 26.17 -13.91
C ALA A 35 34.01 24.86 -13.14
N SER A 36 33.49 23.74 -13.66
CA SER A 36 33.67 22.43 -13.00
C SER A 36 35.14 22.00 -12.94
N TYR A 37 35.93 22.26 -13.97
CA TYR A 37 37.33 21.84 -14.02
C TYR A 37 38.25 22.79 -13.25
N ASP A 38 37.97 24.09 -13.31
CA ASP A 38 38.66 25.11 -12.50
C ASP A 38 38.44 24.87 -11.00
N GLN A 39 37.20 24.53 -10.59
CA GLN A 39 36.89 24.13 -9.22
C GLN A 39 37.58 22.83 -8.81
N PHE A 40 37.76 21.88 -9.74
CA PHE A 40 38.43 20.61 -9.43
C PHE A 40 39.93 20.79 -9.20
N LEU A 41 40.63 21.51 -10.09
CA LEU A 41 42.08 21.66 -10.01
C LEU A 41 42.53 22.72 -9.00
N MET A 42 41.85 23.87 -8.94
CA MET A 42 42.27 25.06 -8.19
C MET A 42 43.78 25.31 -8.33
N VAL A 43 44.21 25.51 -9.59
CA VAL A 43 45.64 25.64 -9.96
C VAL A 43 46.31 26.72 -9.14
N GLU A 44 45.73 27.91 -9.11
CA GLU A 44 46.14 28.99 -8.21
C GLU A 44 45.51 28.80 -6.84
N GLU A 45 46.33 28.87 -5.78
CA GLU A 45 45.83 28.83 -4.42
C GLU A 45 45.12 30.16 -4.07
N PRO A 46 43.83 30.12 -3.66
CA PRO A 46 43.12 31.33 -3.29
C PRO A 46 43.64 31.91 -1.96
N LYS A 47 43.46 33.21 -1.78
CA LYS A 47 43.84 33.91 -0.53
C LYS A 47 43.06 33.33 0.64
N GLY A 48 43.76 32.69 1.57
CA GLY A 48 43.16 31.99 2.72
C GLY A 48 43.27 30.46 2.66
N GLY A 49 43.87 29.91 1.60
CA GLY A 49 44.08 28.47 1.41
C GLY A 49 42.94 27.80 0.64
N ARG A 50 43.18 26.58 0.15
CA ARG A 50 42.18 25.82 -0.61
C ARG A 50 41.07 25.27 0.29
N PRO A 51 39.79 25.44 -0.08
CA PRO A 51 38.67 24.78 0.61
C PRO A 51 38.75 23.25 0.41
N ASP A 52 38.02 22.51 1.23
CA ASP A 52 37.96 21.04 1.18
C ASP A 52 37.07 20.55 0.03
N GLU A 53 37.47 20.89 -1.19
CA GLU A 53 36.82 20.56 -2.45
C GLU A 53 37.87 20.14 -3.51
N GLY A 54 37.42 19.60 -4.64
CA GLY A 54 38.32 19.24 -5.75
C GLY A 54 39.45 18.28 -5.35
N LEU A 55 40.66 18.54 -5.82
CA LEU A 55 41.86 17.76 -5.47
C LEU A 55 42.22 17.83 -3.98
N GLN A 56 41.99 18.97 -3.33
CA GLN A 56 42.27 19.14 -1.90
C GLN A 56 41.46 18.14 -1.06
N ALA A 57 40.17 18.00 -1.34
CA ALA A 57 39.30 17.00 -0.69
C ALA A 57 39.78 15.57 -0.95
N VAL A 58 40.24 15.27 -2.17
CA VAL A 58 40.74 13.94 -2.53
C VAL A 58 41.97 13.59 -1.70
N PHE A 59 42.96 14.48 -1.60
CA PHE A 59 44.15 14.24 -0.79
C PHE A 59 43.82 14.11 0.70
N LYS A 60 43.00 15.01 1.26
CA LYS A 60 42.57 14.92 2.66
C LYS A 60 41.71 13.70 2.98
N SER A 61 41.06 13.09 1.98
CA SER A 61 40.29 11.85 2.19
C SER A 61 41.17 10.60 2.33
N VAL A 62 42.40 10.66 1.80
CA VAL A 62 43.35 9.53 1.79
C VAL A 62 44.43 9.72 2.86
N PHE A 63 44.89 10.95 3.07
CA PHE A 63 45.91 11.29 4.05
C PHE A 63 45.29 11.85 5.35
N PRO A 64 45.87 11.55 6.52
CA PRO A 64 47.15 10.87 6.71
C PRO A 64 47.07 9.34 6.57
N ILE A 65 48.12 8.74 6.01
CA ILE A 65 48.29 7.28 5.94
C ILE A 65 49.22 6.86 7.07
N SER A 66 48.79 5.94 7.92
CA SER A 66 49.62 5.38 8.99
C SER A 66 50.05 3.97 8.66
N ASP A 67 51.29 3.62 9.03
CA ASP A 67 51.75 2.24 8.97
C ASP A 67 51.01 1.35 10.00
N PHE A 68 50.95 0.05 9.72
CA PHE A 68 50.29 -0.95 10.58
C PHE A 68 50.87 -0.97 12.01
N SER A 69 52.18 -0.77 12.15
CA SER A 69 52.85 -0.70 13.45
C SER A 69 52.65 0.65 14.16
N GLY A 70 52.13 1.66 13.44
CA GLY A 70 52.00 3.03 13.95
C GLY A 70 53.33 3.76 14.16
N SER A 71 54.45 3.21 13.67
CA SER A 71 55.80 3.77 13.74
C SER A 71 56.06 4.90 12.74
N SER A 72 55.24 5.00 11.69
CA SER A 72 55.35 6.07 10.71
C SER A 72 53.98 6.53 10.21
N MET A 73 53.91 7.80 9.84
CA MET A 73 52.73 8.45 9.29
C MET A 73 53.13 9.37 8.14
N LEU A 74 52.39 9.29 7.05
CA LEU A 74 52.54 10.14 5.89
C LEU A 74 51.40 11.16 5.86
N GLU A 75 51.74 12.44 5.90
CA GLU A 75 50.80 13.56 5.85
C GLU A 75 50.87 14.29 4.50
N PHE A 76 49.73 14.81 4.07
CA PHE A 76 49.63 15.71 2.94
C PHE A 76 49.74 17.17 3.44
N VAL A 77 50.66 17.95 2.86
CA VAL A 77 50.86 19.36 3.21
C VAL A 77 50.17 20.27 2.19
N LYS A 78 50.57 20.18 0.92
CA LYS A 78 50.05 20.99 -0.19
C LYS A 78 50.30 20.32 -1.54
N TYR A 79 49.68 20.84 -2.58
CA TYR A 79 49.99 20.50 -3.98
C TYR A 79 50.19 21.74 -4.83
N GLU A 80 51.02 21.61 -5.86
CA GLU A 80 51.34 22.67 -6.82
C GLU A 80 51.43 22.06 -8.23
N PHE A 81 51.06 22.86 -9.22
CA PHE A 81 51.23 22.50 -10.62
C PHE A 81 52.42 23.25 -11.20
N GLU A 82 53.29 22.53 -11.91
CA GLU A 82 54.29 23.17 -12.74
C GLU A 82 53.68 23.65 -14.06
N ALA A 83 54.35 24.59 -14.73
CA ALA A 83 53.94 25.02 -16.06
C ALA A 83 53.95 23.82 -17.04
N PRO A 84 52.96 23.75 -17.96
CA PRO A 84 52.98 22.76 -19.01
C PRO A 84 54.25 22.90 -19.86
N LYS A 85 54.86 21.77 -20.23
CA LYS A 85 56.13 21.76 -20.97
C LYS A 85 56.01 22.26 -22.41
N PHE A 86 54.81 22.14 -22.98
CA PHE A 86 54.48 22.49 -24.36
C PHE A 86 53.12 23.22 -24.37
N ASP A 87 52.92 24.10 -25.34
CA ASP A 87 51.63 24.74 -25.54
C ASP A 87 50.63 23.86 -26.31
N VAL A 88 49.41 24.36 -26.50
CA VAL A 88 48.32 23.63 -27.16
C VAL A 88 48.65 23.29 -28.62
N ASP A 89 49.33 24.18 -29.35
CA ASP A 89 49.60 24.00 -30.78
C ASP A 89 50.79 23.07 -31.01
N GLU A 90 51.81 23.13 -30.15
CA GLU A 90 52.90 22.15 -30.11
C GLU A 90 52.39 20.75 -29.77
N CYS A 91 51.47 20.63 -28.79
CA CYS A 91 50.87 19.34 -28.44
C CYS A 91 50.08 18.74 -29.62
N ARG A 92 49.37 19.55 -30.40
CA ARG A 92 48.66 19.12 -31.61
C ARG A 92 49.62 18.65 -32.71
N GLN A 93 50.71 19.38 -32.95
CA GLN A 93 51.66 19.06 -34.03
C GLN A 93 52.52 17.83 -33.72
N ARG A 94 52.80 17.58 -32.44
CA ARG A 94 53.72 16.52 -31.97
C ARG A 94 53.01 15.29 -31.42
N ASP A 95 51.69 15.22 -31.56
CA ASP A 95 50.84 14.15 -31.00
C ASP A 95 51.03 13.94 -29.49
N LEU A 96 51.24 15.03 -28.74
CA LEU A 96 51.42 15.01 -27.29
C LEU A 96 50.11 15.35 -26.56
N THR A 97 50.05 15.06 -25.26
CA THR A 97 48.95 15.47 -24.39
C THR A 97 49.29 16.81 -23.74
N TYR A 98 48.37 17.77 -23.80
CA TYR A 98 48.54 19.07 -23.13
C TYR A 98 48.26 18.90 -21.63
N ALA A 99 49.31 18.91 -20.82
CA ALA A 99 49.26 18.59 -19.40
C ALA A 99 50.31 19.34 -18.59
N ALA A 100 50.04 19.52 -17.28
CA ALA A 100 50.94 20.10 -16.31
C ALA A 100 51.40 19.05 -15.27
N PRO A 101 52.68 18.99 -14.92
CA PRO A 101 53.17 18.16 -13.82
C PRO A 101 52.53 18.54 -12.48
N LEU A 102 51.95 17.56 -11.77
CA LEU A 102 51.43 17.72 -10.41
C LEU A 102 52.51 17.31 -9.40
N LYS A 103 52.93 18.25 -8.57
CA LYS A 103 53.81 18.01 -7.43
C LYS A 103 53.04 18.12 -6.13
N VAL A 104 53.26 17.18 -5.23
CA VAL A 104 52.62 17.13 -3.91
C VAL A 104 53.68 17.12 -2.84
N THR A 105 53.62 18.08 -1.93
CA THR A 105 54.47 18.14 -0.75
C THR A 105 53.90 17.17 0.30
N LEU A 106 54.65 16.11 0.57
CA LEU A 106 54.30 15.11 1.56
C LEU A 106 55.28 15.19 2.73
N ARG A 107 54.77 14.94 3.93
CA ARG A 107 55.56 14.91 5.16
C ARG A 107 55.50 13.52 5.78
N LEU A 108 56.65 12.85 5.85
CA LEU A 108 56.82 11.58 6.56
C LEU A 108 57.27 11.86 7.99
N ILE A 109 56.44 11.49 8.96
CA ILE A 109 56.74 11.55 10.39
C ILE A 109 57.08 10.14 10.86
N VAL A 110 58.26 9.96 11.43
CA VAL A 110 58.69 8.71 12.05
C VAL A 110 58.59 8.89 13.57
N PHE A 111 57.90 7.97 14.22
CA PHE A 111 57.75 7.94 15.67
C PHE A 111 58.75 6.96 16.28
N ASP A 112 59.28 7.31 17.45
CA ASP A 112 59.92 6.36 18.36
C ASP A 112 58.87 5.88 19.36
N ILE A 113 58.66 4.58 19.44
CA ILE A 113 57.67 3.95 20.30
C ILE A 113 58.43 3.27 21.44
N ASP A 114 58.23 3.78 22.65
CA ASP A 114 58.75 3.14 23.86
C ASP A 114 57.96 1.85 24.13
N GLU A 115 58.65 0.70 24.14
CA GLU A 115 58.06 -0.63 24.31
C GLU A 115 57.43 -0.84 25.70
N ASP A 116 57.88 -0.10 26.72
CA ASP A 116 57.41 -0.23 28.10
C ASP A 116 56.22 0.69 28.40
N THR A 117 56.19 1.90 27.82
CA THR A 117 55.16 2.92 28.12
C THR A 117 54.14 3.12 27.00
N GLY A 118 54.42 2.64 25.79
CA GLY A 118 53.61 2.89 24.59
C GLY A 118 53.56 4.36 24.17
N ALA A 119 54.39 5.22 24.77
CA ALA A 119 54.45 6.63 24.46
C ALA A 119 55.08 6.85 23.08
N LYS A 120 54.39 7.61 22.22
CA LYS A 120 54.87 7.99 20.89
C LYS A 120 55.60 9.32 20.97
N SER A 121 56.90 9.33 20.67
CA SER A 121 57.68 10.55 20.50
C SER A 121 58.08 10.72 19.03
N ILE A 122 58.24 11.96 18.58
CA ILE A 122 58.63 12.22 17.18
C ILE A 122 60.14 11.99 17.07
N LYS A 123 60.54 11.03 16.24
CA LYS A 123 61.94 10.73 15.95
C LYS A 123 62.49 11.59 14.83
N ASP A 124 61.76 11.67 13.73
CA ASP A 124 62.20 12.38 12.52
C ASP A 124 61.00 12.89 11.72
N ILE A 125 61.18 14.01 11.02
CA ILE A 125 60.21 14.59 10.10
C ILE A 125 60.94 14.89 8.79
N LYS A 126 60.53 14.23 7.71
CA LYS A 126 61.02 14.49 6.36
C LYS A 126 59.91 15.02 5.47
N GLU A 127 60.08 16.22 4.96
CA GLU A 127 59.16 16.85 4.01
C GLU A 127 59.80 16.88 2.63
N GLN A 128 59.07 16.41 1.61
CA GLN A 128 59.57 16.34 0.24
C GLN A 128 58.45 16.54 -0.79
N ASP A 129 58.80 17.23 -1.88
CA ASP A 129 57.94 17.33 -3.06
C ASP A 129 58.08 16.08 -3.93
N VAL A 130 56.96 15.38 -4.11
CA VAL A 130 56.86 14.16 -4.89
C VAL A 130 56.05 14.44 -6.16
N TYR A 131 56.57 14.03 -7.31
CA TYR A 131 55.85 14.08 -8.57
C TYR A 131 54.78 12.98 -8.60
N MET A 132 53.51 13.37 -8.78
CA MET A 132 52.35 12.48 -8.76
C MET A 132 51.80 12.15 -10.16
N GLY A 133 52.39 12.68 -11.21
CA GLY A 133 51.94 12.50 -12.59
C GLY A 133 51.60 13.81 -13.30
N ASP A 134 51.30 13.71 -14.59
CA ASP A 134 50.88 14.84 -15.41
C ASP A 134 49.35 14.93 -15.46
N MET A 135 48.79 16.09 -15.10
CA MET A 135 47.37 16.36 -15.16
C MET A 135 47.03 17.08 -16.48
N PRO A 136 46.17 16.49 -17.34
CA PRO A 136 45.72 17.16 -18.56
C PRO A 136 45.08 18.51 -18.27
N LEU A 137 45.45 19.55 -19.01
CA LEU A 137 44.87 20.89 -18.82
C LEU A 137 43.77 21.14 -19.84
N MET A 138 42.74 21.88 -19.42
CA MET A 138 41.65 22.31 -20.30
C MET A 138 42.10 23.52 -21.13
N THR A 139 41.79 23.52 -22.42
CA THR A 139 42.02 24.67 -23.31
C THR A 139 41.02 25.79 -23.04
N LEU A 140 41.25 26.98 -23.62
CA LEU A 140 40.32 28.11 -23.52
C LEU A 140 38.90 27.79 -24.02
N ASN A 141 38.78 26.81 -24.91
CA ASN A 141 37.53 26.38 -25.55
C ASN A 141 36.77 25.29 -24.77
N GLY A 142 37.28 24.84 -23.62
CA GLY A 142 36.64 23.78 -22.84
C GLY A 142 36.94 22.36 -23.33
N THR A 143 38.04 22.17 -24.05
CA THR A 143 38.47 20.89 -24.64
C THR A 143 39.81 20.43 -24.04
N PHE A 144 40.20 19.19 -24.30
CA PHE A 144 41.48 18.61 -23.89
C PHE A 144 42.25 18.11 -25.10
N ILE A 145 43.56 18.32 -25.16
CA ILE A 145 44.41 17.69 -26.17
C ILE A 145 45.00 16.41 -25.58
N VAL A 146 44.61 15.26 -26.12
CA VAL A 146 45.10 13.93 -25.70
C VAL A 146 45.69 13.25 -26.93
N ASN A 147 47.01 13.01 -26.90
CA ASN A 147 47.78 12.47 -28.01
C ASN A 147 47.51 13.24 -29.33
N GLY A 148 47.70 14.57 -29.32
CA GLY A 148 47.47 15.46 -30.46
C GLY A 148 46.01 15.73 -30.83
N THR A 149 45.08 14.91 -30.34
CA THR A 149 43.67 14.99 -30.71
C THR A 149 42.86 15.76 -29.69
N GLU A 150 42.00 16.66 -30.16
CA GLU A 150 41.09 17.42 -29.32
C GLU A 150 39.89 16.57 -28.88
N ARG A 151 39.64 16.51 -27.58
CA ARG A 151 38.59 15.71 -26.94
C ARG A 151 37.75 16.58 -26.00
N VAL A 152 36.51 16.15 -25.79
CA VAL A 152 35.56 16.77 -24.87
C VAL A 152 35.06 15.73 -23.89
N ILE A 153 34.92 16.12 -22.61
CA ILE A 153 34.31 15.31 -21.57
C ILE A 153 32.84 15.71 -21.46
N VAL A 154 31.93 14.74 -21.65
CA VAL A 154 30.49 14.99 -21.58
C VAL A 154 30.00 14.84 -20.14
N SER A 155 29.20 15.79 -19.67
CA SER A 155 28.57 15.72 -18.35
C SER A 155 27.64 14.49 -18.28
N GLN A 156 27.90 13.60 -17.33
CA GLN A 156 27.09 12.42 -17.12
C GLN A 156 25.86 12.75 -16.26
N MET A 157 24.70 12.23 -16.64
CA MET A 157 23.52 12.23 -15.78
C MET A 157 23.40 10.87 -15.09
N HIS A 158 23.48 10.84 -13.77
CA HIS A 158 23.27 9.65 -12.96
C HIS A 158 22.27 9.92 -11.84
N ARG A 159 21.74 8.86 -11.22
CA ARG A 159 20.86 9.00 -10.05
C ARG A 159 21.67 9.57 -8.89
N SER A 160 21.08 10.54 -8.19
CA SER A 160 21.68 11.06 -6.96
C SER A 160 21.77 9.97 -5.91
N PRO A 161 22.78 10.01 -5.04
CA PRO A 161 22.78 9.21 -3.82
C PRO A 161 21.53 9.51 -2.98
N GLY A 162 21.00 8.50 -2.30
CA GLY A 162 19.81 8.63 -1.46
C GLY A 162 18.94 7.38 -1.44
N VAL A 163 17.74 7.54 -0.91
CA VAL A 163 16.73 6.47 -0.77
C VAL A 163 15.62 6.68 -1.78
N PHE A 164 15.33 5.65 -2.57
CA PHE A 164 14.32 5.65 -3.61
C PHE A 164 13.24 4.63 -3.28
N PHE A 165 11.97 5.04 -3.31
CA PHE A 165 10.83 4.15 -3.18
C PHE A 165 10.17 3.98 -4.55
N ASP A 166 9.90 2.74 -4.95
CA ASP A 166 9.27 2.42 -6.22
C ASP A 166 8.33 1.21 -6.05
N HIS A 167 7.50 0.96 -7.05
CA HIS A 167 6.69 -0.25 -7.11
C HIS A 167 6.65 -0.79 -8.54
N ASP A 168 6.48 -2.10 -8.66
CA ASP A 168 6.53 -2.81 -9.95
C ASP A 168 5.32 -2.58 -10.87
N LYS A 169 4.40 -1.69 -10.47
CA LYS A 169 3.12 -1.41 -11.14
C LYS A 169 2.28 -2.66 -11.42
N GLY A 170 2.42 -3.70 -10.57
CA GLY A 170 1.67 -4.94 -10.66
C GLY A 170 2.10 -5.85 -11.82
N LYS A 171 3.27 -5.62 -12.42
CA LYS A 171 3.77 -6.39 -13.57
C LYS A 171 4.43 -7.70 -13.19
N SER A 172 4.99 -7.81 -11.99
CA SER A 172 5.86 -8.95 -11.62
C SER A 172 5.08 -10.16 -11.12
N HIS A 173 3.86 -9.97 -10.63
CA HIS A 173 3.02 -11.05 -10.12
C HIS A 173 1.66 -11.05 -10.81
N SER A 174 1.19 -12.24 -11.22
CA SER A 174 -0.06 -12.42 -11.99
C SER A 174 -1.31 -11.96 -11.27
N SER A 175 -1.27 -11.80 -9.94
CA SER A 175 -2.38 -11.23 -9.17
C SER A 175 -2.55 -9.72 -9.36
N GLY A 176 -1.64 -9.04 -10.06
CA GLY A 176 -1.64 -7.58 -10.22
C GLY A 176 -1.33 -6.81 -8.93
N LYS A 177 -0.87 -7.50 -7.87
CA LYS A 177 -0.49 -6.89 -6.60
C LYS A 177 0.75 -6.01 -6.81
N LEU A 178 0.69 -4.79 -6.28
CA LEU A 178 1.83 -3.88 -6.30
C LEU A 178 2.90 -4.38 -5.32
N LEU A 179 4.09 -4.64 -5.83
CA LEU A 179 5.27 -4.97 -5.01
C LEU A 179 6.10 -3.71 -4.83
N PHE A 180 6.17 -3.24 -3.59
CA PHE A 180 6.96 -2.07 -3.22
C PHE A 180 8.43 -2.45 -2.97
N ALA A 181 9.33 -1.54 -3.31
CA ALA A 181 10.75 -1.66 -3.03
C ALA A 181 11.34 -0.31 -2.61
N ALA A 182 12.31 -0.36 -1.70
CA ALA A 182 13.17 0.74 -1.32
C ALA A 182 14.61 0.43 -1.75
N ARG A 183 15.29 1.40 -2.35
CA ARG A 183 16.68 1.27 -2.80
C ARG A 183 17.52 2.39 -2.21
N VAL A 184 18.57 2.00 -1.50
CA VAL A 184 19.59 2.92 -0.95
C VAL A 184 20.77 2.92 -1.91
N ILE A 185 20.99 4.07 -2.56
CA ILE A 185 22.11 4.31 -3.47
C ILE A 185 23.14 5.15 -2.71
N PRO A 186 24.29 4.59 -2.30
CA PRO A 186 25.35 5.38 -1.68
C PRO A 186 26.11 6.19 -2.74
N TYR A 187 26.82 7.23 -2.30
CA TYR A 187 27.78 7.92 -3.16
C TYR A 187 28.96 7.01 -3.53
N ARG A 188 29.42 6.20 -2.57
CA ARG A 188 30.44 5.17 -2.75
C ARG A 188 30.11 3.94 -1.90
N GLY A 189 30.24 2.75 -2.49
CA GLY A 189 30.03 1.48 -1.79
C GLY A 189 28.85 0.66 -2.33
N SER A 190 28.45 -0.33 -1.55
CA SER A 190 27.45 -1.32 -1.95
C SER A 190 26.03 -0.79 -1.91
N TRP A 191 25.23 -1.20 -2.88
CA TRP A 191 23.81 -0.85 -2.94
C TRP A 191 22.99 -1.76 -2.03
N LEU A 192 22.01 -1.19 -1.33
CA LEU A 192 21.08 -1.94 -0.49
C LEU A 192 19.66 -1.80 -1.04
N ASP A 193 19.08 -2.92 -1.45
CA ASP A 193 17.70 -3.01 -1.91
C ASP A 193 16.86 -3.73 -0.83
N ILE A 194 15.71 -3.17 -0.49
CA ILE A 194 14.68 -3.77 0.37
C ILE A 194 13.41 -3.93 -0.48
N GLU A 195 12.87 -5.14 -0.58
CA GLU A 195 11.76 -5.42 -1.49
C GLU A 195 10.74 -6.38 -0.86
N PHE A 196 9.46 -6.14 -1.16
CA PHE A 196 8.38 -7.07 -0.83
C PHE A 196 8.28 -8.19 -1.86
N ASP A 197 7.98 -9.40 -1.39
CA ASP A 197 7.54 -10.49 -2.26
C ASP A 197 6.00 -10.54 -2.37
N SER A 198 5.49 -11.45 -3.20
CA SER A 198 4.05 -11.63 -3.39
C SER A 198 3.32 -12.11 -2.13
N LYS A 199 4.05 -12.64 -1.14
CA LYS A 199 3.54 -13.17 0.13
C LYS A 199 3.70 -12.17 1.29
N ASP A 200 4.01 -10.90 1.00
CA ASP A 200 4.27 -9.84 1.99
C ASP A 200 5.49 -10.08 2.88
N VAL A 201 6.44 -10.90 2.43
CA VAL A 201 7.70 -11.10 3.13
C VAL A 201 8.73 -10.08 2.62
N VAL A 202 9.31 -9.33 3.57
CA VAL A 202 10.31 -8.31 3.29
C VAL A 202 11.70 -8.94 3.16
N HIS A 203 12.35 -8.70 2.04
CA HIS A 203 13.68 -9.18 1.73
C HIS A 203 14.66 -8.02 1.61
N ALA A 204 15.92 -8.25 1.97
CA ALA A 204 17.04 -7.38 1.67
C ALA A 204 17.94 -8.02 0.61
N ARG A 205 18.63 -7.18 -0.16
CA ARG A 205 19.58 -7.59 -1.20
C ARG A 205 20.72 -6.58 -1.28
N ILE A 206 21.95 -7.08 -1.14
CA ILE A 206 23.17 -6.27 -1.22
C ILE A 206 23.81 -6.48 -2.59
N ASP A 207 24.17 -5.40 -3.28
CA ASP A 207 24.79 -5.40 -4.62
C ASP A 207 24.05 -6.25 -5.66
N ARG A 208 22.71 -6.25 -5.57
CA ARG A 208 21.82 -7.04 -6.44
C ARG A 208 22.12 -8.55 -6.43
N ARG A 209 22.75 -9.07 -5.37
CA ARG A 209 23.03 -10.50 -5.18
C ARG A 209 21.78 -11.29 -4.72
N ARG A 210 21.97 -12.39 -3.98
CA ARG A 210 20.87 -13.22 -3.46
C ARG A 210 19.98 -12.44 -2.50
N LYS A 211 18.67 -12.74 -2.54
CA LYS A 211 17.69 -12.27 -1.54
C LYS A 211 17.99 -12.93 -0.20
N ILE A 212 17.95 -12.14 0.86
CA ILE A 212 17.96 -12.61 2.25
C ILE A 212 16.75 -12.02 2.99
N PRO A 213 16.21 -12.66 4.02
CA PRO A 213 15.20 -12.04 4.87
C PRO A 213 15.73 -10.74 5.48
N VAL A 214 14.91 -9.69 5.52
CA VAL A 214 15.34 -8.41 6.11
C VAL A 214 15.72 -8.55 7.59
N THR A 215 15.09 -9.50 8.29
CA THR A 215 15.40 -9.83 9.68
C THR A 215 16.84 -10.30 9.87
N SER A 216 17.42 -11.00 8.89
CA SER A 216 18.84 -11.40 8.94
C SER A 216 19.78 -10.20 8.92
N LEU A 217 19.43 -9.14 8.18
CA LEU A 217 20.18 -7.89 8.18
C LEU A 217 20.04 -7.17 9.53
N LEU A 218 18.83 -7.10 10.10
CA LEU A 218 18.59 -6.47 11.40
C LEU A 218 19.31 -7.19 12.54
N MET A 219 19.32 -8.52 12.52
CA MET A 219 20.09 -9.32 13.49
C MET A 219 21.59 -9.11 13.34
N ALA A 220 22.10 -8.97 12.11
CA ALA A 220 23.50 -8.64 11.88
C ALA A 220 23.87 -7.22 12.37
N LEU A 221 22.90 -6.31 12.46
CA LEU A 221 23.07 -4.98 13.07
C LEU A 221 22.97 -5.01 14.62
N GLY A 222 22.76 -6.18 15.22
CA GLY A 222 22.76 -6.38 16.66
C GLY A 222 21.37 -6.42 17.31
N MET A 223 20.29 -6.38 16.53
CA MET A 223 18.93 -6.47 17.09
C MET A 223 18.53 -7.92 17.34
N ASP A 224 17.96 -8.22 18.50
CA ASP A 224 17.34 -9.52 18.73
C ASP A 224 15.89 -9.61 18.20
N GLY A 225 15.28 -10.79 18.31
CA GLY A 225 13.91 -10.99 17.83
C GLY A 225 12.86 -10.14 18.54
N GLU A 226 13.04 -9.85 19.83
CA GLU A 226 12.10 -9.04 20.60
C GLU A 226 12.27 -7.55 20.30
N GLU A 227 13.50 -7.07 20.13
CA GLU A 227 13.83 -5.72 19.70
C GLU A 227 13.28 -5.42 18.30
N ILE A 228 13.41 -6.36 17.36
CA ILE A 228 12.82 -6.24 16.03
C ILE A 228 11.29 -6.10 16.15
N LEU A 229 10.63 -7.00 16.88
CA LEU A 229 9.17 -6.95 17.03
C LEU A 229 8.70 -5.67 17.72
N SER A 230 9.41 -5.22 18.76
CA SER A 230 9.05 -4.00 19.50
C SER A 230 9.33 -2.70 18.74
N THR A 231 10.30 -2.71 17.81
CA THR A 231 10.57 -1.56 16.94
C THR A 231 9.47 -1.36 15.90
N PHE A 232 8.94 -2.45 15.33
CA PHE A 232 7.95 -2.38 14.23
C PHE A 232 6.49 -2.57 14.67
N TYR A 233 6.22 -3.14 15.85
CA TYR A 233 4.87 -3.45 16.31
C TYR A 233 4.58 -2.91 17.71
N ASN A 234 3.34 -2.47 17.91
CA ASN A 234 2.83 -2.07 19.20
C ASN A 234 2.45 -3.31 20.05
N LYS A 235 2.85 -3.35 21.33
CA LYS A 235 2.53 -4.45 22.25
C LYS A 235 1.08 -4.36 22.77
N ILE A 236 0.45 -5.52 23.01
CA ILE A 236 -0.82 -5.63 23.75
C ILE A 236 -0.52 -6.39 25.04
N THR A 237 -0.78 -5.76 26.17
CA THR A 237 -0.62 -6.41 27.47
C THR A 237 -1.90 -7.15 27.85
N TYR A 238 -1.82 -8.46 27.94
CA TYR A 238 -2.89 -9.30 28.49
C TYR A 238 -2.71 -9.38 30.00
N LYS A 239 -3.75 -9.03 30.77
CA LYS A 239 -3.77 -9.16 32.23
C LYS A 239 -4.74 -10.26 32.62
N ARG A 240 -4.30 -11.19 33.44
CA ARG A 240 -5.18 -12.22 33.99
C ARG A 240 -6.11 -11.61 35.04
N ALA A 241 -7.40 -11.90 34.96
CA ALA A 241 -8.44 -11.48 35.88
C ALA A 241 -9.31 -12.70 36.22
N GLY A 242 -8.90 -13.44 37.26
CA GLY A 242 -9.51 -14.74 37.60
C GLY A 242 -9.29 -15.79 36.51
N ASP A 243 -10.40 -16.34 36.02
CA ASP A 243 -10.43 -17.33 34.93
C ASP A 243 -10.44 -16.69 33.53
N HIS A 244 -10.45 -15.36 33.45
CA HIS A 244 -10.48 -14.60 32.20
C HIS A 244 -9.20 -13.81 31.98
N TRP A 245 -9.01 -13.38 30.73
CA TRP A 245 -7.98 -12.44 30.33
C TRP A 245 -8.63 -11.14 29.90
N ARG A 246 -8.12 -10.02 30.41
CA ARG A 246 -8.52 -8.68 29.96
C ARG A 246 -7.41 -8.02 29.17
N ILE A 247 -7.81 -7.27 28.16
CA ILE A 247 -6.92 -6.49 27.29
C ILE A 247 -7.36 -5.02 27.32
N PRO A 248 -6.43 -4.06 27.14
CA PRO A 248 -6.81 -2.66 26.98
C PRO A 248 -7.65 -2.46 25.72
N PHE A 249 -8.79 -1.80 25.85
CA PHE A 249 -9.64 -1.44 24.73
C PHE A 249 -9.02 -0.31 23.90
N ASN A 250 -8.98 -0.46 22.58
CA ASN A 250 -8.43 0.55 21.67
C ASN A 250 -9.35 0.72 20.46
N VAL A 251 -10.11 1.82 20.43
CA VAL A 251 -11.14 2.08 19.41
C VAL A 251 -10.61 1.95 17.98
N GLU A 252 -9.42 2.50 17.69
CA GLU A 252 -8.83 2.47 16.35
C GLU A 252 -8.51 1.05 15.87
N ARG A 253 -8.15 0.13 16.77
CA ARG A 253 -7.93 -1.27 16.42
C ARG A 253 -9.23 -2.03 16.22
N PHE A 254 -10.24 -1.76 17.05
CA PHE A 254 -11.52 -2.45 16.97
C PHE A 254 -12.42 -1.89 15.85
N ARG A 255 -12.13 -0.70 15.33
CA ARG A 255 -12.84 -0.11 14.18
C ARG A 255 -12.68 -1.01 12.95
N GLY A 256 -13.82 -1.52 12.45
CA GLY A 256 -13.84 -2.42 11.29
C GLY A 256 -13.49 -3.89 11.60
N LEU A 257 -13.17 -4.23 12.85
CA LEU A 257 -13.04 -5.61 13.29
C LEU A 257 -14.40 -6.16 13.75
N LYS A 258 -14.67 -7.42 13.42
CA LYS A 258 -15.88 -8.13 13.89
C LYS A 258 -15.59 -8.78 15.23
N ALA A 259 -16.55 -8.69 16.16
CA ALA A 259 -16.51 -9.43 17.41
C ALA A 259 -16.64 -10.93 17.14
N VAL A 260 -15.74 -11.74 17.71
CA VAL A 260 -15.72 -13.21 17.58
C VAL A 260 -16.58 -13.88 18.66
N GLY A 261 -16.91 -13.14 19.72
CA GLY A 261 -17.81 -13.50 20.81
C GLY A 261 -18.29 -12.21 21.49
N ASP A 262 -18.99 -12.33 22.61
CA ASP A 262 -19.49 -11.16 23.34
C ASP A 262 -18.32 -10.27 23.77
N LEU A 263 -18.42 -8.97 23.46
CA LEU A 263 -17.47 -7.98 23.95
C LEU A 263 -17.95 -7.53 25.32
N ILE A 264 -17.29 -8.03 26.36
CA ILE A 264 -17.60 -7.72 27.75
C ILE A 264 -16.65 -6.62 28.22
N ASP A 265 -17.18 -5.56 28.80
CA ASP A 265 -16.39 -4.57 29.52
C ASP A 265 -15.79 -5.25 30.76
N ALA A 266 -14.46 -5.32 30.83
CA ALA A 266 -13.77 -6.04 31.90
C ALA A 266 -13.85 -5.34 33.27
N ASP A 267 -14.22 -4.06 33.32
CA ASP A 267 -14.36 -3.28 34.55
C ASP A 267 -15.81 -3.29 35.07
N THR A 268 -16.82 -3.26 34.19
CA THR A 268 -18.25 -3.30 34.59
C THR A 268 -18.88 -4.70 34.51
N ASN A 269 -18.25 -5.63 33.79
CA ASN A 269 -18.78 -6.95 33.45
C ASN A 269 -20.09 -6.91 32.63
N GLU A 270 -20.35 -5.77 31.98
CA GLU A 270 -21.51 -5.59 31.09
C GLU A 270 -21.16 -6.02 29.67
N VAL A 271 -22.12 -6.63 28.99
CA VAL A 271 -21.98 -6.97 27.57
C VAL A 271 -22.23 -5.72 26.74
N VAL A 272 -21.19 -5.23 26.08
CA VAL A 272 -21.24 -4.03 25.23
C VAL A 272 -21.66 -4.37 23.81
N VAL A 273 -21.25 -5.55 23.32
CA VAL A 273 -21.63 -6.07 22.00
C VAL A 273 -21.93 -7.56 22.12
N GLU A 274 -23.16 -7.97 21.78
CA GLU A 274 -23.57 -9.37 21.74
C GLU A 274 -23.30 -9.98 20.37
N ALA A 275 -22.53 -11.08 20.32
CA ALA A 275 -22.23 -11.75 19.07
C ALA A 275 -23.50 -12.38 18.46
N GLY A 276 -23.75 -12.12 17.17
CA GLY A 276 -24.87 -12.70 16.43
C GLY A 276 -26.23 -12.02 16.65
N LYS A 277 -26.29 -10.91 17.39
CA LYS A 277 -27.51 -10.11 17.60
C LYS A 277 -27.36 -8.68 17.05
N PRO A 278 -28.48 -7.96 16.84
CA PRO A 278 -28.43 -6.56 16.43
C PRO A 278 -27.67 -5.71 17.48
N PRO A 279 -26.81 -4.78 17.05
CA PRO A 279 -26.04 -3.97 17.99
C PRO A 279 -26.96 -2.99 18.73
N VAL A 280 -26.63 -2.73 20.00
CA VAL A 280 -27.24 -1.63 20.77
C VAL A 280 -26.28 -0.43 20.70
N ILE A 281 -26.71 0.63 20.03
CA ILE A 281 -25.92 1.88 19.89
C ILE A 281 -26.63 2.95 20.71
N ASP A 282 -25.94 3.51 21.70
CA ASP A 282 -26.47 4.56 22.60
C ASP A 282 -27.83 4.22 23.23
N GLY A 283 -28.02 2.95 23.59
CA GLY A 283 -29.27 2.44 24.19
C GLY A 283 -30.38 2.09 23.20
N THR A 284 -30.14 2.24 21.89
CA THR A 284 -31.11 1.91 20.83
C THR A 284 -30.70 0.64 20.08
N LEU A 285 -31.62 -0.30 19.93
CA LEU A 285 -31.39 -1.57 19.23
C LEU A 285 -31.55 -1.37 17.72
N GLU A 286 -30.48 -1.61 16.95
CA GLU A 286 -30.46 -1.42 15.50
C GLU A 286 -30.98 -2.66 14.76
N HIS A 287 -32.30 -2.79 14.64
CA HIS A 287 -32.95 -4.01 14.16
C HIS A 287 -32.68 -4.39 12.69
N ARG A 288 -32.39 -3.41 11.82
CA ARG A 288 -32.41 -3.61 10.37
C ARG A 288 -31.17 -3.06 9.68
N MET A 289 -30.68 -3.82 8.69
CA MET A 289 -29.67 -3.31 7.78
C MET A 289 -30.35 -2.40 6.73
N ARG A 290 -29.80 -1.20 6.52
CA ARG A 290 -30.28 -0.27 5.49
C ARG A 290 -30.23 -0.95 4.11
N VAL A 291 -31.24 -0.74 3.28
CA VAL A 291 -31.31 -1.34 1.92
C VAL A 291 -30.15 -0.88 1.02
N GLY A 292 -29.58 0.29 1.31
CA GLY A 292 -28.42 0.88 0.67
C GLY A 292 -28.32 2.36 1.01
N CYS A 293 -27.38 3.08 0.41
CA CYS A 293 -27.37 4.55 0.51
C CYS A 293 -28.60 5.16 -0.20
N GLY A 294 -28.90 6.44 0.04
CA GLY A 294 -30.08 7.11 -0.54
C GLY A 294 -30.12 7.04 -2.07
N SER A 295 -28.96 7.09 -2.73
CA SER A 295 -28.86 6.90 -4.19
C SER A 295 -29.17 5.48 -4.66
N ALA A 296 -28.78 4.44 -3.92
CA ALA A 296 -29.09 3.06 -4.25
C ALA A 296 -30.60 2.79 -4.10
N THR A 297 -31.19 3.33 -3.04
CA THR A 297 -32.63 3.32 -2.79
C THR A 297 -33.39 3.94 -3.97
N ILE A 298 -32.96 5.09 -4.47
CA ILE A 298 -33.54 5.69 -5.68
C ILE A 298 -33.42 4.74 -6.88
N GLY A 299 -32.25 4.14 -7.09
CA GLY A 299 -32.04 3.19 -8.18
C GLY A 299 -33.01 2.00 -8.15
N MET A 300 -33.37 1.53 -6.95
CA MET A 300 -34.26 0.38 -6.76
C MET A 300 -35.76 0.75 -6.83
N PHE A 301 -36.14 1.93 -6.33
CA PHE A 301 -37.54 2.28 -6.06
C PHE A 301 -38.11 3.42 -6.91
N ALA A 302 -37.31 4.11 -7.73
CA ALA A 302 -37.79 5.25 -8.52
C ALA A 302 -38.94 4.89 -9.49
N THR A 303 -38.97 3.68 -10.04
CA THR A 303 -40.07 3.23 -10.90
C THR A 303 -41.43 3.20 -10.19
N GLN A 304 -41.42 2.90 -8.89
CA GLN A 304 -42.59 2.71 -8.04
C GLN A 304 -43.21 4.05 -7.63
N TRP A 305 -42.41 5.12 -7.58
CA TRP A 305 -42.88 6.46 -7.25
C TRP A 305 -43.40 7.26 -8.46
N ARG A 306 -43.10 6.79 -9.68
CA ARG A 306 -43.46 7.49 -10.91
C ARG A 306 -44.97 7.69 -11.01
N GLY A 307 -45.40 8.95 -11.14
CA GLY A 307 -46.81 9.31 -11.23
C GLY A 307 -47.57 9.29 -9.90
N LEU A 308 -46.90 8.97 -8.79
CA LEU A 308 -47.48 9.00 -7.45
C LEU A 308 -47.06 10.23 -6.64
N VAL A 309 -45.91 10.82 -6.98
CA VAL A 309 -45.34 12.01 -6.33
C VAL A 309 -44.45 12.76 -7.33
N ASP A 310 -44.34 14.09 -7.19
CA ASP A 310 -43.54 14.92 -8.09
C ASP A 310 -42.04 14.89 -7.76
N GLU A 311 -41.66 14.69 -6.50
CA GLU A 311 -40.27 14.58 -6.07
C GLU A 311 -40.11 13.58 -4.92
N VAL A 312 -38.95 12.91 -4.88
CA VAL A 312 -38.56 12.09 -3.73
C VAL A 312 -37.14 12.42 -3.32
N VAL A 313 -36.96 12.66 -2.02
CA VAL A 313 -35.66 12.79 -1.39
C VAL A 313 -35.47 11.64 -0.41
N VAL A 314 -34.45 10.83 -0.68
CA VAL A 314 -34.06 9.74 0.22
C VAL A 314 -32.95 10.25 1.14
N VAL A 315 -33.28 10.46 2.42
CA VAL A 315 -32.36 10.98 3.44
C VAL A 315 -31.45 9.88 3.93
N ASP A 316 -30.15 10.14 3.91
CA ASP A 316 -29.10 9.22 4.34
C ASP A 316 -27.85 10.01 4.72
N ASP A 317 -27.15 9.61 5.77
CA ASP A 317 -25.90 10.22 6.24
C ASP A 317 -24.76 10.05 5.24
N HIS A 318 -24.68 8.90 4.58
CA HIS A 318 -23.68 8.64 3.56
C HIS A 318 -24.00 9.41 2.27
N ILE A 319 -25.13 9.13 1.62
CA ILE A 319 -25.51 9.80 0.37
C ILE A 319 -27.02 10.04 0.34
N THR A 320 -27.43 11.28 0.57
CA THR A 320 -28.80 11.71 0.31
C THR A 320 -29.06 11.78 -1.19
N GLY A 321 -30.16 11.16 -1.61
CA GLY A 321 -30.56 11.06 -3.01
C GLY A 321 -31.74 11.98 -3.35
N VAL A 322 -31.76 12.53 -4.55
CA VAL A 322 -32.89 13.31 -5.09
C VAL A 322 -33.29 12.76 -6.46
N VAL A 323 -34.53 12.32 -6.62
CA VAL A 323 -34.95 11.53 -7.80
C VAL A 323 -34.89 12.35 -9.08
N SER A 324 -35.45 13.56 -9.13
CA SER A 324 -35.48 14.37 -10.36
C SER A 324 -34.10 14.67 -10.94
N GLU A 325 -33.08 14.78 -10.08
CA GLU A 325 -31.71 15.04 -10.50
C GLU A 325 -30.89 13.78 -10.76
N HIS A 326 -31.28 12.65 -10.16
CA HIS A 326 -30.56 11.38 -10.24
C HIS A 326 -30.72 10.74 -11.63
N GLN A 327 -29.73 9.93 -12.04
CA GLN A 327 -29.77 9.26 -13.35
C GLN A 327 -31.00 8.37 -13.52
N ALA A 328 -31.44 7.69 -12.45
CA ALA A 328 -32.68 6.90 -12.47
C ALA A 328 -33.91 7.75 -12.83
N GLY A 329 -34.05 8.95 -12.24
CA GLY A 329 -35.13 9.87 -12.60
C GLY A 329 -35.03 10.34 -14.05
N LYS A 330 -33.82 10.69 -14.52
CA LYS A 330 -33.60 11.09 -15.92
C LYS A 330 -34.02 10.00 -16.92
N VAL A 331 -33.65 8.74 -16.66
CA VAL A 331 -34.04 7.60 -17.50
C VAL A 331 -35.56 7.38 -17.50
N LEU A 332 -36.22 7.66 -16.37
CA LEU A 332 -37.68 7.55 -16.24
C LEU A 332 -38.44 8.76 -16.80
N GLY A 333 -37.75 9.78 -17.32
CA GLY A 333 -38.36 11.02 -17.80
C GLY A 333 -38.95 11.89 -16.69
N TRP A 334 -38.38 11.80 -15.48
CA TRP A 334 -38.79 12.59 -14.33
C TRP A 334 -38.56 14.08 -14.59
N GLN A 335 -39.57 14.91 -14.28
CA GLN A 335 -39.49 16.34 -14.55
C GLN A 335 -38.60 17.05 -13.52
N GLU A 336 -37.93 18.12 -13.93
CA GLU A 336 -37.23 18.98 -12.97
C GLU A 336 -38.26 19.65 -12.03
N THR A 337 -37.97 19.63 -10.74
CA THR A 337 -38.86 20.14 -9.69
C THR A 337 -38.37 21.46 -9.10
N GLY A 338 -37.18 21.91 -9.49
CA GLY A 338 -36.54 23.10 -8.95
C GLY A 338 -36.05 22.95 -7.51
N ILE A 339 -36.03 21.72 -6.96
CA ILE A 339 -35.53 21.43 -5.63
C ILE A 339 -34.04 21.76 -5.50
N LYS A 340 -33.64 22.22 -4.32
CA LYS A 340 -32.25 22.48 -3.95
C LYS A 340 -31.96 21.80 -2.62
N ILE A 341 -30.85 21.06 -2.54
CA ILE A 341 -30.39 20.44 -1.30
C ILE A 341 -29.22 21.25 -0.72
N ILE A 342 -29.27 21.49 0.59
CA ILE A 342 -28.19 22.05 1.39
C ILE A 342 -27.23 20.90 1.72
N GLY A 343 -26.19 20.75 0.90
CA GLY A 343 -25.18 19.70 1.07
C GLY A 343 -24.11 19.76 -0.02
N ARG A 344 -23.05 18.96 0.12
CA ARG A 344 -22.00 18.87 -0.88
C ARG A 344 -22.43 17.96 -2.02
N ARG A 345 -22.83 18.55 -3.14
CA ARG A 345 -23.15 17.80 -4.37
C ARG A 345 -21.93 17.03 -4.88
N SER A 346 -22.08 15.73 -5.10
CA SER A 346 -21.06 14.87 -5.72
C SER A 346 -21.30 14.71 -7.21
N THR A 347 -22.46 14.19 -7.55
CA THR A 347 -22.95 13.94 -8.90
C THR A 347 -24.44 14.30 -8.93
N PRO A 348 -25.06 14.48 -10.10
CA PRO A 348 -26.49 14.85 -10.17
C PRO A 348 -27.37 13.91 -9.33
N GLY A 349 -28.14 14.48 -8.41
CA GLY A 349 -29.01 13.75 -7.48
C GLY A 349 -28.31 13.01 -6.34
N ARG A 350 -27.01 13.25 -6.10
CA ARG A 350 -26.25 12.64 -4.99
C ARG A 350 -25.54 13.71 -4.14
N TYR A 351 -25.87 13.76 -2.86
CA TYR A 351 -25.40 14.77 -1.92
C TYR A 351 -24.72 14.14 -0.70
N PHE A 352 -23.48 14.53 -0.44
CA PHE A 352 -22.74 14.19 0.77
C PHE A 352 -22.90 15.27 1.83
N LYS A 353 -22.75 14.88 3.11
CA LYS A 353 -22.68 15.83 4.24
C LYS A 353 -23.88 16.80 4.26
N VAL A 354 -25.08 16.26 4.09
CA VAL A 354 -26.32 17.03 4.33
C VAL A 354 -26.49 17.33 5.82
N SER A 355 -25.98 16.45 6.69
CA SER A 355 -25.73 16.66 8.12
C SER A 355 -24.65 15.70 8.62
N GLU A 356 -24.27 15.84 9.88
CA GLU A 356 -23.44 14.89 10.62
C GLU A 356 -24.19 13.59 10.89
N PRO A 357 -23.50 12.43 11.03
CA PRO A 357 -24.12 11.18 11.46
C PRO A 357 -24.78 11.30 12.84
N GLY A 358 -25.87 10.56 13.07
CA GLY A 358 -26.60 10.59 14.33
C GLY A 358 -27.84 9.67 14.33
N LEU A 359 -28.65 9.79 15.39
CA LEU A 359 -29.83 8.93 15.64
C LEU A 359 -31.14 9.47 15.00
N GLY A 360 -31.04 10.51 14.18
CA GLY A 360 -32.15 11.16 13.49
C GLY A 360 -32.43 10.56 12.11
N TRP A 361 -32.91 11.37 11.18
CA TRP A 361 -33.39 10.92 9.89
C TRP A 361 -32.30 10.26 9.03
N GLY A 362 -32.51 9.01 8.59
CA GLY A 362 -31.58 8.30 7.71
C GLY A 362 -30.17 8.10 8.30
N GLY A 363 -30.06 8.02 9.63
CA GLY A 363 -28.79 7.92 10.34
C GLY A 363 -28.01 9.23 10.46
N THR A 364 -28.67 10.37 10.26
CA THR A 364 -28.11 11.72 10.46
C THR A 364 -28.48 12.28 11.84
N SER A 365 -27.90 13.40 12.25
CA SER A 365 -28.31 14.12 13.48
C SER A 365 -29.59 14.96 13.32
N ILE A 366 -30.26 14.90 12.16
CA ILE A 366 -31.41 15.75 11.84
C ILE A 366 -32.71 15.19 12.41
N SER A 367 -33.49 16.02 13.09
CA SER A 367 -34.85 15.72 13.52
C SER A 367 -35.92 16.16 12.51
N ASP A 368 -35.71 17.29 11.82
CA ASP A 368 -36.61 17.81 10.78
C ASP A 368 -36.00 17.63 9.38
N PRO A 369 -36.55 16.74 8.52
CA PRO A 369 -36.02 16.48 7.19
C PRO A 369 -36.06 17.69 6.26
N LEU A 370 -36.84 18.74 6.55
CA LEU A 370 -36.86 19.95 5.73
C LEU A 370 -35.60 20.81 5.89
N SER A 371 -34.84 20.62 6.97
CA SER A 371 -33.61 21.38 7.25
C SER A 371 -32.52 21.21 6.19
N ILE A 372 -32.58 20.16 5.38
CA ILE A 372 -31.64 19.92 4.26
C ILE A 372 -32.10 20.53 2.94
N LEU A 373 -33.26 21.20 2.91
CA LEU A 373 -33.81 21.82 1.70
C LEU A 373 -33.42 23.30 1.64
N GLY A 374 -32.95 23.73 0.47
CA GLY A 374 -32.72 25.15 0.15
C GLY A 374 -33.92 25.76 -0.57
N GLU A 375 -33.76 27.00 -1.04
CA GLU A 375 -34.81 27.71 -1.79
C GLU A 375 -35.16 26.99 -3.10
N TRP A 376 -36.47 26.84 -3.34
CA TRP A 376 -37.04 26.24 -4.53
C TRP A 376 -37.03 27.20 -5.73
N ASN A 377 -36.76 26.66 -6.93
CA ASN A 377 -36.59 27.47 -8.14
C ASN A 377 -37.77 27.31 -9.12
N ALA A 378 -38.63 28.34 -9.18
CA ALA A 378 -39.78 28.38 -10.09
C ALA A 378 -39.40 28.24 -11.57
N LYS A 379 -38.23 28.77 -11.99
CA LYS A 379 -37.76 28.67 -13.38
C LYS A 379 -37.34 27.24 -13.77
N LYS A 380 -37.21 26.35 -12.79
CA LYS A 380 -36.81 24.94 -12.95
C LYS A 380 -37.92 23.96 -12.55
N GLY A 381 -39.18 24.41 -12.53
CA GLY A 381 -40.35 23.53 -12.38
C GLY A 381 -41.02 23.57 -11.00
N ALA A 382 -40.49 24.32 -10.03
CA ALA A 382 -41.15 24.51 -8.74
C ALA A 382 -42.47 25.29 -8.93
N ARG A 383 -43.55 24.79 -8.33
CA ARG A 383 -44.90 25.35 -8.45
C ARG A 383 -45.74 25.02 -7.21
N PRO A 384 -46.75 25.83 -6.86
CA PRO A 384 -47.69 25.49 -5.82
C PRO A 384 -48.37 24.15 -6.09
N GLY A 385 -48.56 23.34 -5.03
CA GLY A 385 -49.12 21.99 -5.10
C GLY A 385 -48.16 20.90 -5.56
N LEU A 386 -46.88 21.20 -5.82
CA LEU A 386 -45.86 20.19 -6.11
C LEU A 386 -45.68 19.27 -4.90
N SER A 387 -45.82 17.97 -5.11
CA SER A 387 -45.78 16.95 -4.07
C SER A 387 -44.37 16.39 -3.83
N LEU A 388 -43.97 16.29 -2.57
CA LEU A 388 -42.64 15.85 -2.12
C LEU A 388 -42.77 14.70 -1.11
N LEU A 389 -42.05 13.61 -1.36
CA LEU A 389 -41.82 12.53 -0.42
C LEU A 389 -40.41 12.65 0.17
N MET A 390 -40.31 12.78 1.48
CA MET A 390 -39.07 12.57 2.24
C MET A 390 -39.13 11.15 2.82
N VAL A 391 -38.09 10.33 2.62
CA VAL A 391 -38.04 8.97 3.17
C VAL A 391 -36.61 8.57 3.57
N SER A 392 -36.43 7.78 4.63
CA SER A 392 -35.13 7.19 4.99
C SER A 392 -34.81 5.95 4.15
N THR A 393 -33.56 5.49 4.21
CA THR A 393 -33.11 4.25 3.54
C THR A 393 -33.62 2.96 4.20
N THR A 394 -34.29 3.06 5.36
CA THR A 394 -34.97 1.94 6.02
C THR A 394 -36.48 1.96 5.81
N GLY A 395 -37.04 3.06 5.31
CA GLY A 395 -38.49 3.26 5.21
C GLY A 395 -39.19 3.55 6.54
N GLU A 396 -38.47 3.51 7.67
CA GLU A 396 -39.04 3.73 9.02
C GLU A 396 -39.40 5.20 9.27
N GLN A 397 -38.72 6.12 8.58
CA GLN A 397 -38.96 7.55 8.67
C GLN A 397 -39.42 8.05 7.30
N PHE A 398 -40.63 8.59 7.23
CA PHE A 398 -41.18 9.15 6.00
C PHE A 398 -42.15 10.29 6.30
N ALA A 399 -42.25 11.24 5.37
CA ALA A 399 -43.16 12.37 5.47
C ALA A 399 -43.51 12.88 4.07
N TYR A 400 -44.74 13.38 3.93
CA TYR A 400 -45.27 13.91 2.68
C TYR A 400 -45.56 15.40 2.81
N TYR A 401 -45.15 16.16 1.80
CA TYR A 401 -45.27 17.62 1.76
C TYR A 401 -45.83 18.08 0.42
N GLU A 402 -46.48 19.24 0.43
CA GLU A 402 -46.86 19.96 -0.79
C GLU A 402 -46.37 21.40 -0.70
N LEU A 403 -45.91 21.97 -1.81
CA LEU A 403 -45.50 23.38 -1.85
C LEU A 403 -46.71 24.30 -1.76
N ASP A 404 -46.66 25.31 -0.89
CA ASP A 404 -47.64 26.39 -0.84
C ASP A 404 -47.43 27.44 -1.95
N ASP A 405 -48.22 28.53 -1.92
CA ASP A 405 -48.14 29.61 -2.90
C ASP A 405 -46.80 30.36 -2.85
N GLU A 406 -46.11 30.33 -1.71
CA GLU A 406 -44.76 30.85 -1.51
C GLU A 406 -43.64 29.82 -1.80
N LEU A 407 -43.98 28.66 -2.35
CA LEU A 407 -43.07 27.54 -2.66
C LEU A 407 -42.37 26.95 -1.42
N LYS A 408 -43.00 27.01 -0.25
CA LYS A 408 -42.52 26.36 0.97
C LYS A 408 -43.20 25.00 1.15
N PRO A 409 -42.45 23.95 1.51
CA PRO A 409 -43.03 22.64 1.78
C PRO A 409 -43.86 22.66 3.07
N VAL A 410 -45.15 22.37 2.95
CA VAL A 410 -46.07 22.23 4.08
C VAL A 410 -46.44 20.75 4.24
N GLN A 411 -46.27 20.22 5.45
CA GLN A 411 -46.55 18.81 5.72
C GLN A 411 -48.05 18.51 5.55
N LYS A 412 -48.35 17.41 4.86
CA LYS A 412 -49.72 16.92 4.64
C LYS A 412 -49.87 15.50 5.19
N PRO A 413 -51.10 15.03 5.45
CA PRO A 413 -51.34 13.63 5.78
C PRO A 413 -50.74 12.71 4.71
N PHE A 414 -50.15 11.59 5.15
CA PHE A 414 -49.45 10.70 4.24
C PHE A 414 -50.45 9.97 3.30
N PRO A 415 -50.29 10.07 1.98
CA PRO A 415 -51.30 9.58 1.04
C PRO A 415 -51.21 8.05 0.85
N GLU A 416 -52.36 7.38 0.78
CA GLU A 416 -52.46 5.92 0.66
C GLU A 416 -51.68 5.37 -0.55
N ARG A 417 -51.66 6.12 -1.66
CA ARG A 417 -50.92 5.76 -2.88
C ARG A 417 -49.42 5.54 -2.66
N LEU A 418 -48.81 6.16 -1.63
CA LEU A 418 -47.38 6.02 -1.33
C LEU A 418 -47.07 4.97 -0.26
N GLN A 419 -48.07 4.47 0.50
CA GLN A 419 -47.85 3.52 1.60
C GLN A 419 -47.16 2.25 1.12
N LYS A 420 -47.63 1.66 0.02
CA LYS A 420 -47.02 0.47 -0.57
C LYS A 420 -45.56 0.70 -0.96
N SER A 421 -45.21 1.90 -1.42
CA SER A 421 -43.84 2.20 -1.86
C SER A 421 -42.86 2.31 -0.69
N VAL A 422 -43.30 2.83 0.45
CA VAL A 422 -42.48 2.90 1.67
C VAL A 422 -42.38 1.52 2.32
N GLY A 423 -43.49 0.78 2.41
CA GLY A 423 -43.47 -0.60 2.90
C GLY A 423 -42.56 -1.51 2.08
N LEU A 424 -42.46 -1.30 0.76
CA LEU A 424 -41.50 -2.04 -0.08
C LEU A 424 -40.04 -1.72 0.24
N ILE A 425 -39.70 -0.50 0.70
CA ILE A 425 -38.33 -0.21 1.17
C ILE A 425 -38.07 -1.03 2.43
N GLU A 426 -39.02 -1.02 3.36
CA GLU A 426 -38.96 -1.75 4.61
C GLU A 426 -38.85 -3.27 4.40
N ASP A 427 -39.62 -3.85 3.47
CA ASP A 427 -39.64 -5.28 3.12
C ASP A 427 -38.33 -5.76 2.48
N ASN A 428 -37.54 -4.83 1.91
CA ASN A 428 -36.24 -5.13 1.31
C ASN A 428 -35.08 -4.87 2.30
N CYS A 429 -35.37 -4.50 3.55
CA CYS A 429 -34.38 -4.47 4.61
C CYS A 429 -34.26 -5.85 5.27
N GLU A 430 -33.04 -6.38 5.29
CA GLU A 430 -32.72 -7.64 5.98
C GLU A 430 -32.47 -7.39 7.49
N PRO A 431 -32.70 -8.40 8.35
CA PRO A 431 -32.29 -8.32 9.75
C PRO A 431 -30.79 -8.01 9.88
N ALA A 432 -30.43 -7.10 10.77
CA ALA A 432 -29.03 -6.83 11.07
C ALA A 432 -28.39 -8.06 11.76
N LEU A 433 -27.66 -8.88 11.00
CA LEU A 433 -26.98 -10.08 11.50
C LEU A 433 -25.45 -9.91 11.47
N CYS A 434 -24.80 -10.29 12.57
CA CYS A 434 -23.34 -10.39 12.65
C CYS A 434 -22.88 -11.79 12.22
N THR A 435 -22.34 -11.94 11.00
CA THR A 435 -21.75 -13.21 10.53
C THR A 435 -20.24 -13.27 10.77
N VAL A 436 -19.76 -14.39 11.32
CA VAL A 436 -18.34 -14.70 11.55
C VAL A 436 -17.83 -15.67 10.48
N LEU A 437 -16.87 -15.24 9.67
CA LEU A 437 -16.32 -16.01 8.56
C LEU A 437 -14.83 -16.28 8.79
N PHE A 438 -14.40 -17.52 8.60
CA PHE A 438 -12.99 -17.86 8.45
C PHE A 438 -12.66 -17.94 6.96
N VAL A 439 -11.65 -17.20 6.52
CA VAL A 439 -11.11 -17.26 5.16
C VAL A 439 -9.64 -17.68 5.25
N GLY A 440 -9.29 -18.77 4.57
CA GLY A 440 -7.96 -19.35 4.65
C GLY A 440 -7.54 -20.06 3.38
N GLY A 441 -6.23 -20.09 3.14
CA GLY A 441 -5.62 -20.83 2.04
C GLY A 441 -4.99 -22.14 2.51
N ALA A 442 -5.21 -23.23 1.78
CA ALA A 442 -4.51 -24.49 2.01
C ALA A 442 -3.08 -24.40 1.44
N GLY A 443 -2.10 -24.38 2.34
CA GLY A 443 -0.67 -24.29 2.02
C GLY A 443 -0.12 -25.50 1.24
N GLY A 444 1.14 -25.42 0.82
CA GLY A 444 1.82 -26.52 0.11
C GLY A 444 2.02 -27.77 0.97
N SER A 445 2.39 -27.60 2.24
CA SER A 445 2.62 -28.70 3.19
C SER A 445 1.34 -29.50 3.48
N LEU A 446 0.22 -28.82 3.72
CA LEU A 446 -1.09 -29.46 3.93
C LEU A 446 -1.48 -30.30 2.71
N ARG A 447 -1.34 -29.76 1.50
CA ARG A 447 -1.67 -30.48 0.26
C ARG A 447 -0.71 -31.64 -0.02
N ALA A 448 0.57 -31.50 0.33
CA ALA A 448 1.55 -32.57 0.23
C ALA A 448 1.26 -33.72 1.19
N GLY A 449 0.64 -33.45 2.35
CA GLY A 449 0.16 -34.50 3.25
C GLY A 449 -1.00 -35.34 2.71
N VAL A 450 -1.63 -34.90 1.60
CA VAL A 450 -2.79 -35.59 1.00
C VAL A 450 -2.42 -36.27 -0.32
N THR A 451 -1.54 -35.68 -1.12
CA THR A 451 -1.10 -36.25 -2.41
C THR A 451 0.36 -35.93 -2.69
N GLU A 452 1.07 -36.84 -3.34
CA GLU A 452 2.47 -36.65 -3.78
C GLU A 452 2.66 -35.41 -4.66
N ASN A 453 1.65 -35.05 -5.46
CA ASN A 453 1.64 -33.82 -6.25
C ASN A 453 0.51 -32.87 -5.80
N PRO A 454 0.81 -31.88 -4.92
CA PRO A 454 -0.15 -30.91 -4.37
C PRO A 454 -1.02 -30.16 -5.40
N VAL A 455 -0.53 -30.02 -6.63
CA VAL A 455 -1.26 -29.34 -7.71
C VAL A 455 -2.45 -30.18 -8.18
N ASN A 456 -2.35 -31.50 -8.14
CA ASN A 456 -3.45 -32.40 -8.54
C ASN A 456 -4.64 -32.25 -7.60
N LEU A 457 -4.41 -32.24 -6.27
CA LEU A 457 -5.46 -31.96 -5.29
C LEU A 457 -6.11 -30.58 -5.52
N THR A 458 -5.29 -29.57 -5.80
CA THR A 458 -5.77 -28.22 -6.12
C THR A 458 -6.71 -28.22 -7.32
N ARG A 459 -6.32 -28.88 -8.41
CA ARG A 459 -7.14 -29.02 -9.63
C ARG A 459 -8.41 -29.83 -9.36
N SER A 460 -8.34 -30.86 -8.52
CA SER A 460 -9.49 -31.70 -8.15
C SER A 460 -10.54 -30.92 -7.35
N VAL A 461 -10.10 -30.07 -6.42
CA VAL A 461 -10.99 -29.17 -5.66
C VAL A 461 -11.63 -28.12 -6.56
N GLN A 462 -10.84 -27.45 -7.41
CA GLN A 462 -11.36 -26.46 -8.35
C GLN A 462 -12.27 -27.08 -9.42
N GLY A 463 -12.01 -28.35 -9.80
CA GLY A 463 -12.82 -29.14 -10.72
C GLY A 463 -14.03 -29.82 -10.08
N LEU A 464 -14.31 -29.57 -8.80
CA LEU A 464 -15.43 -30.13 -8.02
C LEU A 464 -15.44 -31.67 -7.90
N THR A 465 -14.32 -32.32 -8.22
CA THR A 465 -14.12 -33.77 -7.98
C THR A 465 -13.84 -34.06 -6.50
N THR A 466 -13.28 -33.09 -5.79
CA THR A 466 -13.04 -33.15 -4.35
C THR A 466 -13.90 -32.13 -3.63
N TYR A 467 -14.72 -32.59 -2.70
CA TYR A 467 -15.52 -31.76 -1.81
C TYR A 467 -14.69 -31.33 -0.59
N VAL A 468 -14.76 -30.05 -0.23
CA VAL A 468 -13.99 -29.50 0.88
C VAL A 468 -14.93 -29.06 2.00
N THR A 469 -14.61 -29.45 3.23
CA THR A 469 -15.29 -28.99 4.45
C THR A 469 -14.28 -28.48 5.47
N VAL A 470 -14.76 -27.69 6.44
CA VAL A 470 -14.00 -27.32 7.64
C VAL A 470 -14.79 -27.78 8.86
N GLY A 471 -14.28 -28.78 9.56
CA GLY A 471 -14.97 -29.41 10.69
C GLY A 471 -16.39 -29.88 10.32
N GLY A 472 -16.58 -30.40 9.11
CA GLY A 472 -17.88 -30.80 8.57
C GLY A 472 -18.80 -29.66 8.10
N ALA A 473 -18.42 -28.39 8.25
CA ALA A 473 -19.16 -27.27 7.67
C ALA A 473 -18.80 -27.09 6.18
N PRO A 474 -19.78 -26.85 5.29
CA PRO A 474 -19.50 -26.60 3.89
C PRO A 474 -18.77 -25.27 3.71
N VAL A 475 -17.82 -25.25 2.78
CA VAL A 475 -17.05 -24.05 2.47
C VAL A 475 -17.40 -23.50 1.10
N TYR A 476 -17.21 -22.20 0.94
CA TYR A 476 -17.12 -21.58 -0.37
C TYR A 476 -15.65 -21.63 -0.82
N VAL A 477 -15.37 -22.35 -1.91
CA VAL A 477 -14.04 -22.38 -2.52
C VAL A 477 -13.92 -21.23 -3.51
N TRP A 478 -12.93 -20.37 -3.31
CA TRP A 478 -12.66 -19.24 -4.19
C TRP A 478 -11.97 -19.69 -5.48
N PRO A 479 -12.33 -19.09 -6.63
CA PRO A 479 -11.62 -19.31 -7.88
C PRO A 479 -10.20 -18.74 -7.78
N GLY A 480 -9.21 -19.42 -8.35
CA GLY A 480 -7.83 -18.93 -8.41
C GLY A 480 -6.77 -20.02 -8.23
N GLY A 481 -5.53 -19.59 -7.99
CA GLY A 481 -4.41 -20.48 -7.75
C GLY A 481 -4.40 -21.00 -6.30
N GLY A 482 -4.40 -22.32 -6.12
CA GLY A 482 -4.44 -22.95 -4.80
C GLY A 482 -5.86 -23.29 -4.35
N ILE A 483 -6.00 -23.62 -3.06
CA ILE A 483 -7.30 -23.91 -2.45
C ILE A 483 -7.53 -22.81 -1.42
N THR A 484 -8.26 -21.77 -1.79
CA THR A 484 -8.71 -20.73 -0.87
C THR A 484 -10.16 -21.01 -0.54
N LEU A 485 -10.50 -21.05 0.74
CA LEU A 485 -11.84 -21.39 1.21
C LEU A 485 -12.34 -20.35 2.20
N MET A 486 -13.66 -20.24 2.28
CA MET A 486 -14.38 -19.42 3.24
C MET A 486 -15.45 -20.28 3.91
N VAL A 487 -15.51 -20.25 5.23
CA VAL A 487 -16.51 -21.00 6.02
C VAL A 487 -17.13 -20.10 7.07
N ASP A 488 -18.42 -20.29 7.30
CA ASP A 488 -19.12 -19.71 8.43
C ASP A 488 -18.76 -20.48 9.71
N VAL A 489 -18.04 -19.81 10.61
CA VAL A 489 -17.48 -20.42 11.81
C VAL A 489 -18.57 -20.89 12.76
N THR A 490 -19.75 -20.26 12.73
CA THR A 490 -20.88 -20.65 13.59
C THR A 490 -21.44 -22.05 13.25
N ARG A 491 -21.05 -22.59 12.10
CA ARG A 491 -21.46 -23.92 11.62
C ARG A 491 -20.42 -25.01 11.90
N VAL A 492 -19.24 -24.63 12.40
CA VAL A 492 -18.13 -25.51 12.74
C VAL A 492 -18.27 -25.94 14.21
N PRO A 493 -17.89 -27.18 14.60
CA PRO A 493 -17.86 -27.58 16.00
C PRO A 493 -17.05 -26.63 16.88
N GLU A 494 -17.47 -26.47 18.13
CA GLU A 494 -16.73 -25.68 19.11
C GLU A 494 -15.30 -26.21 19.31
N ASN A 495 -14.34 -25.30 19.50
CA ASN A 495 -12.92 -25.61 19.69
C ASN A 495 -12.28 -26.42 18.54
N ALA A 496 -12.84 -26.36 17.33
CA ALA A 496 -12.32 -27.06 16.17
C ALA A 496 -11.01 -26.46 15.61
N PHE A 497 -10.74 -25.18 15.87
CA PHE A 497 -9.51 -24.51 15.47
C PHE A 497 -8.45 -24.59 16.57
N GLY A 498 -7.21 -24.83 16.17
CA GLY A 498 -6.04 -24.87 17.05
C GLY A 498 -5.04 -23.75 16.76
N TYR A 499 -4.08 -23.57 17.67
CA TYR A 499 -2.97 -22.64 17.54
C TYR A 499 -1.64 -23.37 17.78
N VAL A 500 -0.61 -23.00 17.04
CA VAL A 500 0.77 -23.48 17.23
C VAL A 500 1.68 -22.30 17.61
N PRO A 501 2.86 -22.52 18.21
CA PRO A 501 3.76 -21.42 18.62
C PRO A 501 4.30 -20.54 17.46
N THR A 502 4.08 -20.93 16.21
CA THR A 502 4.28 -20.10 15.02
C THR A 502 2.99 -19.32 14.70
N PRO A 503 3.03 -18.19 13.97
CA PRO A 503 1.83 -17.39 13.65
C PRO A 503 0.95 -18.09 12.59
N ALA A 504 0.52 -19.32 12.86
CA ALA A 504 -0.27 -20.18 11.99
C ALA A 504 -1.47 -20.72 12.77
N LEU A 505 -2.65 -20.56 12.18
CA LEU A 505 -3.88 -21.18 12.64
C LEU A 505 -3.95 -22.62 12.12
N VAL A 506 -4.39 -23.55 12.97
CA VAL A 506 -4.69 -24.93 12.56
C VAL A 506 -6.19 -25.03 12.34
N ALA A 507 -6.60 -25.21 11.08
CA ALA A 507 -7.99 -25.42 10.69
C ALA A 507 -8.23 -26.89 10.32
N PRO A 508 -9.34 -27.52 10.74
CA PRO A 508 -9.65 -28.92 10.43
C PRO A 508 -10.26 -29.02 9.03
N ILE A 509 -9.42 -28.87 8.00
CA ILE A 509 -9.84 -28.95 6.60
C ILE A 509 -9.93 -30.41 6.18
N GLU A 510 -11.06 -30.81 5.62
CA GLU A 510 -11.29 -32.18 5.14
C GLU A 510 -11.46 -32.19 3.60
N PHE A 511 -10.85 -33.17 2.94
CA PHE A 511 -11.00 -33.41 1.50
C PHE A 511 -11.72 -34.73 1.26
N THR A 512 -12.93 -34.66 0.72
CA THR A 512 -13.76 -35.83 0.46
C THR A 512 -13.85 -36.10 -1.04
N LEU A 513 -13.49 -37.33 -1.45
CA LEU A 513 -13.49 -37.78 -2.84
C LEU A 513 -13.57 -39.31 -2.90
N ARG A 514 -13.75 -39.89 -4.10
CA ARG A 514 -13.71 -41.35 -4.27
C ARG A 514 -12.29 -41.89 -4.12
N ARG A 515 -12.17 -43.15 -3.69
CA ARG A 515 -10.89 -43.85 -3.60
C ARG A 515 -10.13 -43.85 -4.94
N ASP A 516 -10.77 -44.21 -6.04
CA ASP A 516 -10.10 -44.25 -7.35
C ASP A 516 -9.61 -42.86 -7.81
N ASP A 517 -10.38 -41.81 -7.50
CA ASP A 517 -9.95 -40.43 -7.75
C ASP A 517 -8.75 -40.08 -6.88
N TYR A 518 -8.77 -40.42 -5.59
CA TYR A 518 -7.65 -40.20 -4.67
C TYR A 518 -6.36 -40.88 -5.12
N VAL A 519 -6.42 -42.14 -5.55
CA VAL A 519 -5.27 -42.87 -6.09
C VAL A 519 -4.76 -42.21 -7.38
N ARG A 520 -5.65 -41.83 -8.31
CA ARG A 520 -5.27 -41.14 -9.56
C ARG A 520 -4.56 -39.81 -9.33
N LEU A 521 -4.87 -39.10 -8.24
CA LEU A 521 -4.24 -37.83 -7.90
C LEU A 521 -2.83 -38.01 -7.30
N GLY A 522 -2.41 -39.25 -7.02
CA GLY A 522 -1.17 -39.58 -6.30
C GLY A 522 -1.36 -39.58 -4.78
N GLY A 523 -2.53 -39.97 -4.29
CA GLY A 523 -2.81 -40.13 -2.87
C GLY A 523 -2.12 -41.34 -2.25
N TYR A 524 -1.86 -41.29 -0.94
CA TYR A 524 -1.17 -42.35 -0.20
C TYR A 524 -2.08 -43.56 0.04
N GLU A 525 -2.16 -44.49 -0.93
CA GLU A 525 -3.08 -45.63 -0.87
C GLU A 525 -2.82 -46.56 0.33
N ALA A 526 -1.55 -46.78 0.69
CA ALA A 526 -1.17 -47.62 1.81
C ALA A 526 -1.67 -47.11 3.17
N GLU A 527 -1.95 -45.80 3.27
CA GLU A 527 -2.40 -45.15 4.51
C GLU A 527 -3.94 -45.12 4.64
N ILE A 528 -4.68 -45.68 3.67
CA ILE A 528 -6.14 -45.69 3.71
C ILE A 528 -6.64 -46.64 4.79
N ARG A 529 -7.40 -46.10 5.75
CA ARG A 529 -8.06 -46.86 6.82
C ARG A 529 -9.59 -46.82 6.68
N SER A 530 -10.27 -47.88 7.10
CA SER A 530 -11.74 -47.88 7.13
C SER A 530 -12.26 -47.01 8.28
N VAL A 531 -13.48 -46.49 8.13
CA VAL A 531 -14.15 -45.73 9.20
C VAL A 531 -14.27 -46.58 10.47
N ASP A 532 -14.61 -47.87 10.34
CA ASP A 532 -14.71 -48.79 11.49
C ASP A 532 -13.37 -48.97 12.21
N ASP A 533 -12.26 -49.05 11.46
CA ASP A 533 -10.91 -49.17 12.05
C ASP A 533 -10.50 -47.88 12.76
N ILE A 534 -10.79 -46.71 12.18
CA ILE A 534 -10.59 -45.41 12.85
C ILE A 534 -11.47 -45.33 14.10
N LEU A 535 -12.74 -45.74 14.03
CA LEU A 535 -13.65 -45.74 15.16
C LEU A 535 -13.18 -46.69 16.28
N ALA A 536 -12.63 -47.85 15.96
CA ALA A 536 -12.14 -48.82 16.94
C ALA A 536 -10.79 -48.43 17.55
N LYS A 537 -9.83 -47.94 16.74
CA LYS A 537 -8.42 -47.81 17.15
C LYS A 537 -7.92 -46.37 17.34
N GLY A 538 -8.62 -45.36 16.83
CA GLY A 538 -8.18 -43.96 16.91
C GLY A 538 -7.52 -43.46 15.64
N GLY A 539 -7.41 -42.13 15.56
CA GLY A 539 -6.49 -41.48 14.62
C GLY A 539 -5.05 -41.59 15.10
N GLU A 540 -4.12 -41.02 14.34
CA GLU A 540 -2.67 -41.04 14.66
C GLU A 540 -2.32 -40.27 15.94
N TYR A 541 -3.17 -39.32 16.34
CA TYR A 541 -3.00 -38.52 17.55
C TYR A 541 -3.95 -39.01 18.66
N LEU A 542 -3.39 -39.29 19.85
CA LEU A 542 -4.09 -39.81 21.02
C LEU A 542 -4.94 -38.72 21.72
N ASN A 543 -6.05 -38.33 21.10
CA ASN A 543 -6.99 -37.36 21.67
C ASN A 543 -8.29 -38.03 22.16
N PRO A 544 -8.83 -37.61 23.33
CA PRO A 544 -10.13 -38.09 23.80
C PRO A 544 -11.24 -37.65 22.83
N ARG A 545 -12.10 -38.58 22.43
CA ARG A 545 -13.13 -38.32 21.42
C ARG A 545 -14.40 -37.74 22.03
N ARG A 546 -14.99 -36.77 21.34
CA ARG A 546 -16.36 -36.29 21.57
C ARG A 546 -17.14 -36.42 20.27
N GLY A 547 -18.28 -37.10 20.31
CA GLY A 547 -19.21 -37.16 19.18
C GLY A 547 -20.21 -36.00 19.29
N THR A 548 -20.30 -35.18 18.25
CA THR A 548 -21.32 -34.14 18.13
C THR A 548 -22.10 -34.35 16.84
N ALA A 549 -23.43 -34.19 16.90
CA ALA A 549 -24.25 -34.24 15.70
C ALA A 549 -23.96 -32.99 14.84
N ALA A 550 -23.80 -33.18 13.53
CA ALA A 550 -23.65 -32.06 12.61
C ALA A 550 -24.93 -31.19 12.62
N PRO A 551 -24.82 -29.86 12.56
CA PRO A 551 -25.98 -28.98 12.40
C PRO A 551 -26.86 -29.39 11.21
N ALA A 552 -28.18 -29.40 11.38
CA ALA A 552 -29.11 -29.83 10.32
C ALA A 552 -28.97 -29.05 9.00
N ARG A 553 -28.42 -27.84 9.05
CA ARG A 553 -28.15 -26.98 7.89
C ARG A 553 -26.78 -27.24 7.24
N ASN A 554 -25.96 -28.15 7.75
CA ASN A 554 -24.71 -28.58 7.12
C ASN A 554 -25.01 -29.74 6.17
N PRO A 555 -25.19 -29.49 4.85
CA PRO A 555 -25.29 -30.57 3.89
C PRO A 555 -24.00 -31.39 3.97
N TRP A 556 -24.10 -32.61 4.51
CA TRP A 556 -23.05 -33.62 4.33
C TRP A 556 -22.87 -33.79 2.81
N PRO A 557 -21.63 -33.94 2.29
CA PRO A 557 -21.38 -34.03 0.86
C PRO A 557 -22.43 -34.91 0.19
N PRO A 558 -23.08 -34.44 -0.90
CA PRO A 558 -24.10 -35.23 -1.54
C PRO A 558 -23.41 -36.46 -2.15
N LEU A 559 -23.43 -37.57 -1.42
CA LEU A 559 -23.06 -38.89 -1.93
C LEU A 559 -23.82 -39.21 -3.23
N ALA A 560 -24.96 -38.56 -3.47
CA ALA A 560 -25.72 -38.63 -4.71
C ALA A 560 -24.94 -38.10 -5.94
N GLN A 561 -24.17 -37.00 -5.83
CA GLN A 561 -23.36 -36.48 -6.95
C GLN A 561 -22.09 -37.29 -7.17
N LEU A 562 -21.55 -37.87 -6.10
CA LEU A 562 -20.38 -38.77 -6.13
C LEU A 562 -20.76 -40.24 -6.39
N ARG A 563 -22.01 -40.62 -6.63
CA ARG A 563 -22.42 -41.96 -7.08
C ARG A 563 -22.80 -41.90 -8.56
N ARG A 564 -21.88 -42.29 -9.45
CA ARG A 564 -22.26 -42.69 -10.82
C ARG A 564 -23.13 -43.94 -10.62
N ALA A 565 -24.27 -44.01 -11.28
CA ALA A 565 -25.11 -45.19 -11.29
C ALA A 565 -24.24 -46.43 -11.60
N ALA A 566 -24.08 -47.31 -10.61
CA ALA A 566 -23.59 -48.65 -10.85
C ALA A 566 -24.71 -49.39 -11.60
N GLY A 567 -24.61 -49.46 -12.93
CA GLY A 567 -25.59 -50.15 -13.75
C GLY A 567 -25.70 -49.61 -15.16
N LYS A 568 -24.70 -49.92 -15.99
CA LYS A 568 -24.82 -50.24 -17.43
C LYS A 568 -23.41 -50.42 -17.97
N GLU A 569 -22.94 -51.67 -17.92
CA GLU A 569 -22.07 -52.34 -18.89
C GLU A 569 -21.49 -53.61 -18.24
N ALA A 570 -22.25 -54.68 -18.35
CA ALA A 570 -21.80 -56.08 -18.43
C ALA A 570 -23.05 -56.92 -18.75
N GLY A 571 -23.19 -57.35 -20.00
CA GLY A 571 -24.33 -58.12 -20.52
C GLY A 571 -24.90 -57.53 -21.79
#